data_AF-A0AAW0DEW4-F1
#
_entry.id   AF-A0AAW0DEW4-F1
#
_cell.length_a   1.000
_cell.length_b   1.000
_cell.length_c   1.000
_cell.angle_alpha   90.00
_cell.angle_beta   90.00
_cell.angle_gamma   90.00
#
_symmetry.space_group_name_H-M   'P 1'
#
loop_
_entity.id
_entity.type
_entity.pdbx_description
1 polymer ?
#
loop_
_entity_poly.entity_id
_entity_poly.type
_entity_poly.pdbx_seq_one_letter_code
_entity_poly.pdbx_strand_id
1 'polypeptide(L)'
;KSISLPALSCLTGPRSTISHSQNRTTISLLLVRVRLNSHGIPFTSTRSISAGDYLISSRNCKTLYKIDKSGTIAWRLGGKMSDFKAVGNDTEFHWQHHARWRADETQISLFDNAAAVIETTVQVNEPVASGKFFAVDQKAMTYSAVARFLPSPYSSFSLAEGSVEPYGSTVVTGFGENPWLVVRDSTSGSVLLSAIIGPNTTLPIYSVTNYRFFQMSTLDFAGHPTEPPSVAVDAAEGAVYVSWNGATHVAEWVLLTGASASAVEKEVARVRKSGFETKIDLAGSDAFVKVAGLASNGTTLGTSAVYNVSDGSVAH
;
A
#
# COMPACT_ATOMS: atom_id res chain seq x y z
N LYS A 1 -19.74 -15.33 -11.89
CA LYS A 1 -19.14 -16.31 -12.84
C LYS A 1 -17.76 -16.68 -12.33
N SER A 2 -17.48 -17.95 -12.03
CA SER A 2 -16.15 -18.42 -11.62
C SER A 2 -15.30 -18.68 -12.87
N ILE A 3 -14.13 -18.05 -12.97
CA ILE A 3 -13.14 -18.33 -14.02
C ILE A 3 -12.11 -19.29 -13.42
N SER A 4 -11.89 -20.43 -14.09
CA SER A 4 -10.81 -21.34 -13.72
C SER A 4 -9.51 -20.81 -14.30
N LEU A 5 -8.50 -20.57 -13.47
CA LEU A 5 -7.17 -20.21 -13.97
C LEU A 5 -6.42 -21.44 -14.48
N PRO A 6 -5.59 -21.30 -15.52
CA PRO A 6 -4.79 -22.39 -16.04
C PRO A 6 -3.70 -22.75 -15.03
N ALA A 7 -3.30 -24.02 -15.00
CA ALA A 7 -2.21 -24.45 -14.15
C ALA A 7 -0.87 -23.96 -14.73
N LEU A 8 -0.36 -22.85 -14.21
CA LEU A 8 0.93 -22.30 -14.57
C LEU A 8 2.04 -23.25 -14.08
N SER A 9 3.07 -23.47 -14.88
CA SER A 9 4.27 -24.24 -14.53
C SER A 9 5.50 -23.44 -14.90
N CYS A 10 6.48 -23.37 -14.00
CA CYS A 10 7.80 -22.83 -14.32
C CYS A 10 8.77 -23.92 -14.83
N LEU A 11 8.31 -25.17 -14.92
CA LEU A 11 9.10 -26.36 -15.25
C LEU A 11 8.57 -27.05 -16.52
N THR A 12 9.48 -27.59 -17.33
CA THR A 12 9.20 -28.46 -18.49
C THR A 12 9.29 -29.93 -18.07
N GLY A 13 8.16 -30.66 -17.97
CA GLY A 13 8.14 -32.11 -17.70
C GLY A 13 6.75 -32.68 -17.32
N PRO A 14 6.47 -33.99 -17.52
CA PRO A 14 5.14 -34.58 -17.36
C PRO A 14 4.72 -34.67 -15.89
N ARG A 15 3.45 -34.37 -15.60
CA ARG A 15 2.87 -34.36 -14.25
C ARG A 15 2.52 -35.77 -13.77
N SER A 16 2.95 -36.14 -12.58
CA SER A 16 2.39 -37.26 -11.81
C SER A 16 1.10 -36.82 -11.09
N THR A 17 0.04 -37.61 -11.20
CA THR A 17 -1.27 -37.36 -10.61
C THR A 17 -1.42 -38.05 -9.25
N ILE A 18 -1.87 -37.32 -8.22
CA ILE A 18 -2.45 -37.88 -6.99
C ILE A 18 -3.79 -37.17 -6.76
N SER A 19 -4.87 -37.93 -6.60
CA SER A 19 -6.22 -37.43 -6.31
C SER A 19 -6.45 -37.34 -4.80
N HIS A 20 -7.38 -36.46 -4.35
CA HIS A 20 -8.37 -36.76 -3.29
C HIS A 20 -9.44 -35.67 -3.19
N SER A 21 -10.62 -36.07 -2.71
CA SER A 21 -11.91 -35.36 -2.65
C SER A 21 -12.06 -34.39 -1.49
N GLN A 22 -12.97 -33.39 -1.59
CA GLN A 22 -14.12 -33.21 -0.66
C GLN A 22 -14.99 -31.99 -1.01
N ASN A 23 -16.27 -32.11 -0.64
CA ASN A 23 -17.40 -31.19 -0.79
C ASN A 23 -17.43 -30.08 0.30
N ARG A 24 -17.90 -28.87 -0.05
CA ARG A 24 -19.14 -28.23 0.48
C ARG A 24 -19.27 -26.74 0.09
N THR A 25 -20.54 -26.33 0.22
CA THR A 25 -21.33 -25.15 -0.18
C THR A 25 -20.75 -23.77 0.19
N THR A 26 -21.06 -22.73 -0.60
CA THR A 26 -20.84 -21.32 -0.18
C THR A 26 -21.84 -20.36 -0.81
N ILE A 27 -22.31 -19.44 0.03
CA ILE A 27 -23.10 -18.23 -0.22
C ILE A 27 -22.38 -17.30 -1.20
N SER A 28 -23.13 -16.61 -2.06
CA SER A 28 -22.62 -15.79 -3.16
C SER A 28 -22.06 -14.45 -2.69
N LEU A 29 -20.74 -14.35 -2.61
CA LEU A 29 -19.97 -13.12 -2.84
C LEU A 29 -19.13 -13.37 -4.11
N LEU A 30 -19.01 -12.39 -5.00
CA LEU A 30 -18.21 -12.49 -6.22
C LEU A 30 -16.70 -12.53 -5.88
N LEU A 31 -16.22 -13.63 -5.30
CA LEU A 31 -14.81 -13.97 -5.17
C LEU A 31 -14.32 -14.56 -6.49
N VAL A 32 -13.23 -14.02 -7.04
CA VAL A 32 -12.38 -14.78 -7.97
C VAL A 32 -11.71 -15.88 -7.15
N ARG A 33 -12.33 -17.07 -7.09
CA ARG A 33 -11.73 -18.26 -6.47
C ARG A 33 -10.59 -18.76 -7.35
N VAL A 34 -9.36 -18.40 -6.99
CA VAL A 34 -8.16 -19.06 -7.49
C VAL A 34 -8.02 -20.39 -6.73
N ARG A 35 -8.37 -21.53 -7.36
CA ARG A 35 -8.03 -22.85 -6.80
C ARG A 35 -6.55 -23.10 -7.04
N LEU A 36 -5.76 -23.08 -5.98
CA LEU A 36 -4.38 -23.57 -5.98
C LEU A 36 -4.41 -25.07 -5.65
N ASN A 37 -3.99 -25.92 -6.60
CA ASN A 37 -3.60 -27.30 -6.24
C ASN A 37 -2.30 -27.23 -5.42
N SER A 38 -2.09 -28.22 -4.54
CA SER A 38 -1.15 -28.29 -3.40
C SER A 38 0.36 -28.07 -3.64
N HIS A 39 0.77 -27.52 -4.79
CA HIS A 39 2.14 -27.10 -5.12
C HIS A 39 2.16 -25.65 -5.66
N GLY A 40 1.30 -24.79 -5.12
CA GLY A 40 0.91 -23.51 -5.71
C GLY A 40 2.08 -22.56 -6.01
N ILE A 41 2.09 -22.01 -7.22
CA ILE A 41 2.88 -20.82 -7.56
C ILE A 41 2.33 -19.65 -6.74
N PRO A 42 3.15 -18.95 -5.93
CA PRO A 42 2.71 -17.78 -5.20
C PRO A 42 2.41 -16.64 -6.18
N PHE A 43 1.12 -16.31 -6.29
CA PHE A 43 0.66 -15.11 -6.97
C PHE A 43 0.79 -13.91 -6.05
N THR A 44 1.45 -12.85 -6.52
CA THR A 44 1.69 -11.66 -5.71
C THR A 44 0.68 -10.55 -5.96
N SER A 45 0.07 -10.55 -7.15
CA SER A 45 -0.95 -9.58 -7.52
C SER A 45 -1.77 -10.05 -8.71
N THR A 46 -3.05 -9.67 -8.72
CA THR A 46 -3.97 -9.82 -9.85
C THR A 46 -4.68 -8.49 -10.09
N ARG A 47 -5.08 -8.23 -11.35
CA ARG A 47 -5.93 -7.09 -11.70
C ARG A 47 -6.72 -7.43 -12.96
N SER A 48 -8.03 -7.21 -12.93
CA SER A 48 -8.87 -7.24 -14.14
C SER A 48 -8.57 -6.03 -15.02
N ILE A 49 -8.60 -6.21 -16.33
CA ILE A 49 -8.37 -5.17 -17.33
C ILE A 49 -9.53 -5.07 -18.32
N SER A 50 -9.36 -4.28 -19.39
CA SER A 50 -10.37 -4.11 -20.41
C SER A 50 -10.79 -5.47 -20.99
N ALA A 51 -12.06 -5.58 -21.40
CA ALA A 51 -12.67 -6.80 -21.94
C ALA A 51 -12.75 -8.03 -20.98
N GLY A 52 -12.35 -7.90 -19.71
CA GLY A 52 -12.47 -8.96 -18.70
C GLY A 52 -11.26 -9.89 -18.60
N ASP A 53 -10.14 -9.51 -19.20
CA ASP A 53 -8.86 -10.20 -19.07
C ASP A 53 -8.20 -9.87 -17.71
N TYR A 54 -7.13 -10.58 -17.36
CA TYR A 54 -6.40 -10.43 -16.10
C TYR A 54 -4.89 -10.34 -16.33
N LEU A 55 -4.23 -9.41 -15.64
CA LEU A 55 -2.78 -9.46 -15.44
C LEU A 55 -2.47 -10.18 -14.12
N ILE A 56 -1.60 -11.17 -14.19
CA ILE A 56 -1.18 -11.98 -13.04
C ILE A 56 0.34 -11.95 -12.92
N SER A 57 0.84 -11.62 -11.73
CA SER A 57 2.26 -11.71 -11.42
C SER A 57 2.60 -13.02 -10.72
N SER A 58 3.48 -13.81 -11.32
CA SER A 58 4.06 -15.01 -10.72
C SER A 58 5.47 -14.73 -10.23
N ARG A 59 5.62 -14.70 -8.89
CA ARG A 59 6.92 -14.48 -8.24
C ARG A 59 7.92 -15.57 -8.58
N ASN A 60 7.51 -16.84 -8.49
CA ASN A 60 8.44 -17.97 -8.66
C ASN A 60 8.80 -18.24 -10.12
N CYS A 61 7.93 -17.89 -11.08
CA CYS A 61 8.31 -18.01 -12.50
C CYS A 61 9.07 -16.78 -13.00
N LYS A 62 9.08 -15.68 -12.24
CA LYS A 62 9.61 -14.38 -12.67
C LYS A 62 8.94 -13.89 -13.96
N THR A 63 7.63 -14.14 -14.05
CA THR A 63 6.83 -13.96 -15.26
C THR A 63 5.50 -13.29 -14.94
N LEU A 64 5.08 -12.38 -15.81
CA LEU A 64 3.74 -11.84 -15.88
C LEU A 64 2.91 -12.59 -16.91
N TYR A 65 1.64 -12.84 -16.60
CA TYR A 65 0.72 -13.52 -17.50
C TYR A 65 -0.48 -12.61 -17.78
N LYS A 66 -0.85 -12.47 -19.05
CA LYS A 66 -2.20 -12.02 -19.42
C LYS A 66 -3.07 -13.27 -19.61
N ILE A 67 -4.11 -13.37 -18.81
CA ILE A 67 -5.12 -14.44 -18.90
C ILE A 67 -6.39 -13.83 -19.44
N ASP A 68 -6.91 -14.38 -20.53
CA ASP A 68 -8.16 -13.87 -21.10
C ASP A 68 -9.39 -14.23 -20.25
N LYS A 69 -10.54 -13.64 -20.56
CA LYS A 69 -11.82 -13.95 -19.89
C LYS A 69 -12.24 -15.42 -19.93
N SER A 70 -11.66 -16.24 -20.82
CA SER A 70 -11.92 -17.68 -20.92
C SER A 70 -11.05 -18.51 -19.96
N GLY A 71 -10.01 -17.90 -19.38
CA GLY A 71 -9.02 -18.59 -18.55
C GLY A 71 -7.81 -19.09 -19.35
N THR A 72 -7.62 -18.64 -20.59
CA THR A 72 -6.49 -19.04 -21.44
C THR A 72 -5.34 -18.04 -21.30
N ILE A 73 -4.09 -18.53 -21.30
CA ILE A 73 -2.91 -17.67 -21.31
C ILE A 73 -2.82 -17.01 -22.69
N ALA A 74 -3.10 -15.71 -22.75
CA ALA A 74 -2.93 -14.93 -23.98
C ALA A 74 -1.44 -14.72 -24.28
N TRP A 75 -0.65 -14.40 -23.25
CA TRP A 75 0.81 -14.30 -23.36
C TRP A 75 1.51 -14.33 -21.99
N ARG A 76 2.84 -14.45 -22.05
CA ARG A 76 3.81 -14.42 -20.95
C ARG A 76 4.85 -13.33 -21.20
N LEU A 77 5.12 -12.48 -20.22
CA LEU A 77 6.20 -11.48 -20.27
C LEU A 77 7.20 -11.75 -19.15
N GLY A 78 8.47 -11.90 -19.51
CA GLY A 78 9.56 -12.18 -18.59
C GLY A 78 9.71 -13.67 -18.22
N GLY A 79 10.78 -13.99 -17.51
CA GLY A 79 11.15 -15.36 -17.16
C GLY A 79 11.54 -16.22 -18.37
N LYS A 80 11.68 -17.54 -18.15
CA LYS A 80 12.26 -18.47 -19.14
C LYS A 80 11.41 -18.71 -20.39
N MET A 81 10.11 -18.40 -20.33
CA MET A 81 9.12 -18.66 -21.39
C MET A 81 8.41 -17.38 -21.85
N SER A 82 9.14 -16.26 -21.85
CA SER A 82 8.60 -14.98 -22.33
C SER A 82 8.22 -15.08 -23.81
N ASP A 83 7.00 -14.67 -24.14
CA ASP A 83 6.54 -14.49 -25.53
C ASP A 83 7.01 -13.14 -26.10
N PHE A 84 7.49 -12.23 -25.24
CA PHE A 84 7.99 -10.91 -25.61
C PHE A 84 9.50 -10.89 -25.76
N LYS A 85 9.98 -10.18 -26.78
CA LYS A 85 11.39 -9.79 -26.95
C LYS A 85 11.69 -8.52 -26.14
N ALA A 86 12.68 -8.61 -25.25
CA ALA A 86 13.24 -7.45 -24.56
C ALA A 86 14.01 -6.55 -25.53
N VAL A 87 13.84 -5.24 -25.40
CA VAL A 87 14.53 -4.22 -26.19
C VAL A 87 15.22 -3.24 -25.24
N GLY A 88 16.53 -3.09 -25.39
CA GLY A 88 17.35 -2.20 -24.55
C GLY A 88 17.83 -2.85 -23.25
N ASN A 89 18.21 -2.00 -22.29
CA ASN A 89 18.76 -2.39 -20.99
C ASN A 89 17.69 -2.33 -19.89
N ASP A 90 18.02 -2.83 -18.69
CA ASP A 90 17.15 -2.80 -17.49
C ASP A 90 15.78 -3.50 -17.66
N THR A 91 15.65 -4.39 -18.64
CA THR A 91 14.40 -5.12 -18.94
C THR A 91 14.14 -6.29 -17.99
N GLU A 92 15.16 -6.77 -17.28
CA GLU A 92 15.01 -7.89 -16.36
C GLU A 92 14.31 -7.48 -15.06
N PHE A 93 13.57 -8.43 -14.48
CA PHE A 93 12.98 -8.30 -13.16
C PHE A 93 12.87 -9.68 -12.51
N HIS A 94 12.94 -9.72 -11.18
CA HIS A 94 13.07 -10.94 -10.42
C HIS A 94 12.14 -10.93 -9.22
N TRP A 95 11.44 -12.05 -9.00
CA TRP A 95 10.62 -12.28 -7.79
C TRP A 95 9.52 -11.23 -7.56
N GLN A 96 9.03 -10.64 -8.65
CA GLN A 96 8.35 -9.36 -8.68
C GLN A 96 6.97 -9.35 -8.02
N HIS A 97 6.61 -8.19 -7.48
CA HIS A 97 5.34 -7.90 -6.87
C HIS A 97 4.62 -6.74 -7.56
N HIS A 98 3.31 -6.67 -7.29
CA HIS A 98 2.48 -5.52 -7.63
C HIS A 98 2.51 -5.10 -9.11
N ALA A 99 2.41 -6.06 -10.03
CA ALA A 99 2.30 -5.77 -11.44
C ALA A 99 0.96 -5.10 -11.74
N ARG A 100 0.99 -4.00 -12.51
CA ARG A 100 -0.19 -3.23 -12.90
C ARG A 100 -0.04 -2.72 -14.32
N TRP A 101 -1.12 -2.84 -15.08
CA TRP A 101 -1.28 -2.09 -16.32
C TRP A 101 -1.45 -0.60 -16.06
N ARG A 102 -0.88 0.18 -16.97
CA ARG A 102 -0.84 1.65 -17.04
C ARG A 102 -1.08 2.08 -18.50
N ALA A 103 -1.35 3.37 -18.67
CA ALA A 103 -1.45 4.01 -19.99
C ALA A 103 -2.25 3.18 -21.01
N ASP A 104 -3.47 2.79 -20.64
CA ASP A 104 -4.37 1.99 -21.48
C ASP A 104 -3.72 0.71 -22.07
N GLU A 105 -3.10 -0.09 -21.20
CA GLU A 105 -2.43 -1.35 -21.56
C GLU A 105 -1.19 -1.23 -22.49
N THR A 106 -0.59 -0.04 -22.55
CA THR A 106 0.69 0.18 -23.26
C THR A 106 1.91 0.23 -22.33
N GLN A 107 1.69 0.24 -21.02
CA GLN A 107 2.76 0.25 -20.03
C GLN A 107 2.43 -0.67 -18.85
N ILE A 108 3.44 -1.31 -18.27
CA ILE A 108 3.34 -2.09 -17.03
C ILE A 108 4.26 -1.49 -15.97
N SER A 109 3.75 -1.30 -14.76
CA SER A 109 4.58 -1.06 -13.57
C SER A 109 4.68 -2.33 -12.73
N LEU A 110 5.83 -2.60 -12.12
CA LEU A 110 6.02 -3.67 -11.14
C LEU A 110 7.12 -3.31 -10.14
N PHE A 111 7.13 -3.96 -9.00
CA PHE A 111 8.22 -3.91 -8.05
C PHE A 111 9.13 -5.13 -8.24
N ASP A 112 10.39 -4.90 -8.57
CA ASP A 112 11.44 -5.90 -8.71
C ASP A 112 12.15 -6.08 -7.37
N ASN A 113 11.99 -7.26 -6.79
CA ASN A 113 12.52 -7.61 -5.48
C ASN A 113 14.02 -7.90 -5.51
N ALA A 114 14.57 -8.22 -6.68
CA ALA A 114 15.98 -8.55 -6.88
C ALA A 114 16.50 -9.81 -6.17
N ALA A 115 15.81 -10.36 -5.15
CA ALA A 115 16.22 -11.56 -4.45
C ALA A 115 15.04 -12.35 -3.86
N ALA A 116 15.30 -13.60 -3.49
CA ALA A 116 14.37 -14.42 -2.70
C ALA A 116 15.12 -15.49 -1.91
N VAL A 117 14.52 -15.96 -0.82
CA VAL A 117 14.93 -17.19 -0.13
C VAL A 117 14.35 -18.40 -0.88
N ILE A 118 15.21 -19.34 -1.26
CA ILE A 118 14.85 -20.65 -1.80
C ILE A 118 15.40 -21.68 -0.83
N GLU A 119 14.51 -22.46 -0.21
CA GLU A 119 14.84 -23.39 0.87
C GLU A 119 15.59 -22.66 2.00
N THR A 120 16.91 -22.82 2.09
CA THR A 120 17.78 -22.21 3.10
C THR A 120 18.78 -21.21 2.51
N THR A 121 18.72 -20.95 1.20
CA THR A 121 19.69 -20.09 0.50
C THR A 121 19.02 -18.84 -0.04
N VAL A 122 19.69 -17.69 0.12
CA VAL A 122 19.28 -16.44 -0.55
C VAL A 122 19.80 -16.45 -1.98
N GLN A 123 18.89 -16.47 -2.95
CA GLN A 123 19.23 -16.22 -4.35
C GLN A 123 19.14 -14.72 -4.62
N VAL A 124 20.29 -14.07 -4.79
CA VAL A 124 20.38 -12.66 -5.22
C VAL A 124 20.54 -12.62 -6.74
N ASN A 125 19.63 -11.90 -7.41
CA ASN A 125 19.64 -11.66 -8.86
C ASN A 125 20.15 -10.26 -9.20
N GLU A 126 19.83 -9.25 -8.38
CA GLU A 126 20.35 -7.88 -8.51
C GLU A 126 20.76 -7.34 -7.12
N PRO A 127 21.69 -6.37 -7.03
CA PRO A 127 22.18 -5.86 -5.74
C PRO A 127 21.13 -5.04 -4.98
N VAL A 128 20.14 -4.46 -5.68
CA VAL A 128 19.12 -3.60 -5.10
C VAL A 128 17.74 -3.87 -5.70
N ALA A 129 16.71 -3.82 -4.85
CA ALA A 129 15.32 -3.84 -5.31
C ALA A 129 14.99 -2.54 -6.04
N SER A 130 13.96 -2.54 -6.89
CA SER A 130 13.54 -1.31 -7.57
C SER A 130 12.09 -1.35 -8.04
N GLY A 131 11.44 -0.19 -8.08
CA GLY A 131 10.25 -0.02 -8.90
C GLY A 131 10.63 0.07 -10.38
N LYS A 132 9.93 -0.60 -11.29
CA LYS A 132 10.21 -0.54 -12.73
C LYS A 132 8.95 -0.32 -13.54
N PHE A 133 9.04 0.54 -14.54
CA PHE A 133 8.00 0.72 -15.56
C PHE A 133 8.53 0.24 -16.91
N PHE A 134 7.69 -0.46 -17.66
CA PHE A 134 7.99 -1.02 -18.97
C PHE A 134 6.98 -0.54 -19.99
N ALA A 135 7.43 -0.04 -21.14
CA ALA A 135 6.57 0.09 -22.32
C ALA A 135 6.39 -1.30 -22.94
N VAL A 136 5.17 -1.61 -23.37
CA VAL A 136 4.78 -2.93 -23.88
C VAL A 136 4.03 -2.77 -25.20
N ASP A 137 4.53 -3.41 -26.25
CA ASP A 137 3.85 -3.53 -27.53
C ASP A 137 3.32 -4.96 -27.69
N GLN A 138 2.02 -5.14 -27.48
CA GLN A 138 1.35 -6.43 -27.57
C GLN A 138 1.20 -6.96 -29.02
N LYS A 139 1.39 -6.10 -30.04
CA LYS A 139 1.32 -6.50 -31.45
C LYS A 139 2.68 -6.95 -31.94
N ALA A 140 3.72 -6.17 -31.64
CA ALA A 140 5.10 -6.51 -31.98
C ALA A 140 5.70 -7.56 -31.03
N MET A 141 5.03 -7.83 -29.89
CA MET A 141 5.51 -8.68 -28.81
C MET A 141 6.90 -8.23 -28.33
N THR A 142 7.02 -6.93 -28.05
CA THR A 142 8.25 -6.33 -27.51
C THR A 142 7.98 -5.56 -26.22
N TYR A 143 9.01 -5.42 -25.40
CA TYR A 143 8.95 -4.55 -24.23
C TYR A 143 10.30 -3.91 -23.94
N SER A 144 10.29 -2.73 -23.33
CA SER A 144 11.50 -1.97 -22.96
C SER A 144 11.30 -1.28 -21.62
N ALA A 145 12.37 -1.14 -20.84
CA ALA A 145 12.33 -0.36 -19.59
C ALA A 145 12.24 1.13 -19.91
N VAL A 146 11.35 1.84 -19.21
CA VAL A 146 11.17 3.29 -19.38
C VAL A 146 11.40 4.08 -18.09
N ALA A 147 11.33 3.43 -16.93
CA ALA A 147 11.74 4.03 -15.67
C ALA A 147 12.21 2.97 -14.67
N ARG A 148 13.18 3.33 -13.83
CA ARG A 148 13.69 2.54 -12.71
C ARG A 148 13.80 3.43 -11.47
N PHE A 149 13.18 3.00 -10.37
CA PHE A 149 13.10 3.74 -9.12
C PHE A 149 13.88 2.99 -8.04
N LEU A 150 15.07 3.51 -7.72
CA LEU A 150 16.00 2.92 -6.76
C LEU A 150 15.62 3.26 -5.29
N PRO A 151 16.10 2.46 -4.31
CA PRO A 151 15.81 2.63 -2.89
C PRO A 151 16.52 3.82 -2.23
N SER A 152 17.22 4.66 -2.99
CA SER A 152 17.96 5.82 -2.47
C SER A 152 17.07 6.68 -1.54
N PRO A 153 17.56 7.04 -0.33
CA PRO A 153 18.97 6.95 0.11
C PRO A 153 19.42 5.58 0.65
N TYR A 154 18.55 4.57 0.67
CA TYR A 154 18.87 3.22 1.11
C TYR A 154 19.45 2.36 -0.02
N SER A 155 19.96 1.17 0.33
CA SER A 155 20.53 0.24 -0.64
C SER A 155 20.43 -1.21 -0.13
N SER A 156 19.48 -1.97 -0.67
CA SER A 156 19.41 -3.43 -0.53
C SER A 156 18.41 -4.02 -1.54
N PHE A 157 18.49 -5.33 -1.79
CA PHE A 157 17.38 -6.10 -2.33
C PHE A 157 16.26 -6.25 -1.29
N SER A 158 15.12 -6.81 -1.70
CA SER A 158 13.97 -7.09 -0.84
C SER A 158 13.55 -8.53 -1.05
N LEU A 159 13.41 -9.37 -0.03
CA LEU A 159 13.14 -10.80 -0.28
C LEU A 159 11.69 -11.06 -0.70
N ALA A 160 10.77 -10.14 -0.40
CA ALA A 160 9.35 -10.27 -0.71
C ALA A 160 8.65 -8.90 -0.71
N GLU A 161 7.38 -8.91 -1.14
CA GLU A 161 6.46 -7.77 -1.02
C GLU A 161 6.88 -6.56 -1.87
N GLY A 162 6.28 -5.39 -1.62
CA GLY A 162 6.64 -4.13 -2.25
C GLY A 162 5.69 -3.72 -3.38
N SER A 163 5.79 -2.43 -3.73
CA SER A 163 4.90 -1.78 -4.69
C SER A 163 5.55 -0.55 -5.29
N VAL A 164 5.20 -0.25 -6.54
CA VAL A 164 5.44 1.07 -7.17
C VAL A 164 4.15 1.55 -7.84
N GLU A 165 3.77 2.79 -7.56
CA GLU A 165 2.52 3.40 -8.03
C GLU A 165 2.72 4.88 -8.38
N PRO A 166 2.26 5.35 -9.54
CA PRO A 166 2.21 6.77 -9.87
C PRO A 166 0.97 7.45 -9.27
N TYR A 167 1.11 8.69 -8.78
CA TYR A 167 0.04 9.54 -8.26
C TYR A 167 0.19 10.98 -8.76
N GLY A 168 -0.41 11.29 -9.90
CA GLY A 168 -0.27 12.60 -10.53
C GLY A 168 1.19 12.93 -10.84
N SER A 169 1.75 13.94 -10.18
CA SER A 169 3.15 14.35 -10.32
C SER A 169 4.13 13.58 -9.44
N THR A 170 3.69 12.56 -8.69
CA THR A 170 4.59 11.74 -7.85
C THR A 170 4.60 10.28 -8.26
N VAL A 171 5.68 9.59 -7.89
CA VAL A 171 5.78 8.13 -7.90
C VAL A 171 6.13 7.67 -6.50
N VAL A 172 5.35 6.74 -5.97
CA VAL A 172 5.48 6.22 -4.61
C VAL A 172 5.95 4.78 -4.71
N THR A 173 7.07 4.48 -4.04
CA THR A 173 7.63 3.13 -3.98
C THR A 173 7.70 2.67 -2.52
N GLY A 174 7.07 1.53 -2.22
CA GLY A 174 7.24 0.80 -0.97
C GLY A 174 8.17 -0.38 -1.21
N PHE A 175 9.21 -0.54 -0.38
CA PHE A 175 10.30 -1.49 -0.64
C PHE A 175 10.10 -2.88 -0.03
N GLY A 176 8.85 -3.23 0.27
CA GLY A 176 8.47 -4.58 0.65
C GLY A 176 8.93 -4.94 2.06
N GLU A 177 9.62 -6.06 2.16
CA GLU A 177 10.24 -6.47 3.43
C GLU A 177 11.09 -5.37 4.06
N ASN A 178 11.79 -4.57 3.24
CA ASN A 178 12.47 -3.40 3.76
C ASN A 178 11.41 -2.36 4.17
N PRO A 179 11.42 -1.87 5.43
CA PRO A 179 10.41 -0.95 5.95
C PRO A 179 10.54 0.48 5.37
N TRP A 180 11.06 0.62 4.15
CA TRP A 180 11.31 1.89 3.49
C TRP A 180 10.16 2.27 2.56
N LEU A 181 9.92 3.56 2.48
CA LEU A 181 9.13 4.18 1.43
C LEU A 181 9.90 5.37 0.84
N VAL A 182 9.73 5.57 -0.46
CA VAL A 182 10.27 6.73 -1.16
C VAL A 182 9.20 7.31 -2.09
N VAL A 183 8.96 8.61 -1.97
CA VAL A 183 8.13 9.39 -2.88
C VAL A 183 9.06 10.24 -3.74
N ARG A 184 8.89 10.15 -5.06
CA ARG A 184 9.66 10.91 -6.05
C ARG A 184 8.77 11.82 -6.85
N ASP A 185 9.31 12.92 -7.32
CA ASP A 185 8.72 13.68 -8.40
C ASP A 185 8.79 12.87 -9.71
N SER A 186 7.67 12.73 -10.41
CA SER A 186 7.56 11.85 -11.58
C SER A 186 8.29 12.36 -12.81
N THR A 187 8.61 13.66 -12.86
CA THR A 187 9.25 14.30 -14.01
C THR A 187 10.77 14.36 -13.84
N SER A 188 11.24 14.87 -12.69
CA SER A 188 12.65 15.03 -12.38
C SER A 188 13.29 13.79 -11.76
N GLY A 189 12.50 12.88 -11.17
CA GLY A 189 12.99 11.71 -10.42
C GLY A 189 13.53 12.03 -9.02
N SER A 190 13.50 13.31 -8.62
CA SER A 190 14.00 13.79 -7.34
C SER A 190 13.24 13.16 -6.17
N VAL A 191 13.94 12.80 -5.09
CA VAL A 191 13.30 12.33 -3.85
C VAL A 191 12.60 13.51 -3.17
N LEU A 192 11.29 13.40 -2.98
CA LEU A 192 10.46 14.37 -2.25
C LEU A 192 10.29 13.95 -0.78
N LEU A 193 10.22 12.65 -0.54
CA LEU A 193 10.12 12.05 0.79
C LEU A 193 10.83 10.70 0.79
N SER A 194 11.59 10.43 1.84
CA SER A 194 12.06 9.09 2.19
C SER A 194 11.79 8.84 3.66
N ALA A 195 11.17 7.72 4.00
CA ALA A 195 10.86 7.39 5.38
C ALA A 195 11.04 5.89 5.64
N ILE A 196 11.20 5.56 6.92
CA ILE A 196 11.31 4.20 7.43
C ILE A 196 10.21 3.99 8.46
N ILE A 197 9.41 2.94 8.30
CA ILE A 197 8.36 2.55 9.23
C ILE A 197 8.94 1.52 10.17
N GLY A 198 9.62 1.98 11.22
CA GLY A 198 10.23 1.12 12.25
C GLY A 198 11.77 1.06 12.17
N PRO A 199 12.39 0.17 12.96
CA PRO A 199 13.85 0.08 13.03
C PRO A 199 14.45 -0.34 11.69
N ASN A 200 15.45 0.41 11.23
CA ASN A 200 16.28 0.06 10.07
C ASN A 200 17.52 -0.74 10.50
N THR A 201 17.33 -1.69 11.41
CA THR A 201 18.40 -2.45 12.05
C THR A 201 18.23 -3.94 11.78
N THR A 202 19.23 -4.74 12.15
CA THR A 202 19.24 -6.20 12.01
C THR A 202 18.22 -6.84 12.96
N LEU A 203 16.95 -6.72 12.63
CA LEU A 203 15.89 -7.54 13.21
C LEU A 203 15.83 -8.88 12.48
N PRO A 204 15.26 -9.92 13.10
CA PRO A 204 14.88 -11.13 12.37
C PRO A 204 14.11 -10.76 11.11
N ILE A 205 14.37 -11.50 10.03
CA ILE A 205 13.66 -11.37 8.74
C ILE A 205 12.15 -11.29 9.02
N TYR A 206 11.48 -10.31 8.40
CA TYR A 206 10.05 -10.02 8.56
C TYR A 206 9.58 -9.39 9.89
N SER A 207 10.46 -8.93 10.78
CA SER A 207 10.00 -8.34 12.06
C SER A 207 9.25 -7.02 11.89
N VAL A 208 9.66 -6.19 10.93
CA VAL A 208 8.92 -4.99 10.52
C VAL A 208 9.03 -4.88 9.00
N THR A 209 7.91 -5.07 8.31
CA THR A 209 7.85 -5.00 6.85
C THR A 209 6.83 -3.98 6.38
N ASN A 210 7.01 -3.50 5.16
CA ASN A 210 6.03 -2.73 4.42
C ASN A 210 5.46 -3.60 3.29
N TYR A 211 4.31 -4.25 3.50
CA TYR A 211 3.73 -5.07 2.44
C TYR A 211 3.53 -4.27 1.13
N ARG A 212 2.89 -3.11 1.25
CA ARG A 212 2.75 -2.09 0.20
C ARG A 212 2.58 -0.72 0.81
N PHE A 213 2.93 0.31 0.04
CA PHE A 213 2.65 1.70 0.37
C PHE A 213 1.87 2.36 -0.75
N PHE A 214 0.84 3.12 -0.38
CA PHE A 214 -0.04 3.83 -1.31
C PHE A 214 -0.21 5.26 -0.82
N GLN A 215 -0.27 6.19 -1.77
CA GLN A 215 -0.73 7.55 -1.52
C GLN A 215 -2.17 7.62 -1.97
N MET A 216 -3.06 8.15 -1.14
CA MET A 216 -4.49 8.27 -1.47
C MET A 216 -4.92 9.71 -1.27
N SER A 217 -5.80 10.19 -2.14
CA SER A 217 -6.54 11.43 -1.88
C SER A 217 -7.73 11.13 -0.97
N THR A 218 -8.24 12.16 -0.29
CA THR A 218 -9.50 12.03 0.48
C THR A 218 -10.72 11.80 -0.40
N LEU A 219 -10.62 12.01 -1.72
CA LEU A 219 -11.68 11.68 -2.67
C LEU A 219 -11.73 10.16 -2.94
N ASP A 220 -10.59 9.49 -2.91
CA ASP A 220 -10.47 8.05 -3.21
C ASP A 220 -10.61 7.18 -1.95
N PHE A 221 -10.35 7.75 -0.78
CA PHE A 221 -10.43 7.05 0.50
C PHE A 221 -11.07 7.95 1.58
N ALA A 222 -12.28 7.55 2.00
CA ALA A 222 -13.01 8.14 3.10
C ALA A 222 -12.89 7.25 4.35
N GLY A 223 -12.02 7.64 5.28
CA GLY A 223 -11.89 6.99 6.57
C GLY A 223 -12.81 7.61 7.64
N HIS A 224 -13.52 6.72 8.34
CA HIS A 224 -14.49 7.00 9.41
C HIS A 224 -14.15 6.12 10.63
N PRO A 225 -13.11 6.47 11.41
CA PRO A 225 -12.71 5.70 12.58
C PRO A 225 -13.83 5.64 13.63
N THR A 226 -13.94 4.51 14.31
CA THR A 226 -14.89 4.30 15.43
C THR A 226 -14.36 4.86 16.75
N GLU A 227 -13.03 4.91 16.90
CA GLU A 227 -12.38 5.52 18.05
C GLU A 227 -12.53 7.04 18.00
N PRO A 228 -12.63 7.73 19.15
CA PRO A 228 -12.67 9.18 19.20
C PRO A 228 -11.32 9.82 18.81
N PRO A 229 -11.29 11.14 18.54
CA PRO A 229 -10.05 11.90 18.45
C PRO A 229 -9.19 11.71 19.71
N SER A 230 -7.88 11.53 19.53
CA SER A 230 -6.91 11.53 20.62
C SER A 230 -6.45 12.95 20.92
N VAL A 231 -6.41 13.29 22.21
CA VAL A 231 -5.93 14.58 22.69
C VAL A 231 -4.81 14.37 23.70
N ALA A 232 -3.75 15.16 23.59
CA ALA A 232 -2.74 15.35 24.62
C ALA A 232 -2.84 16.80 25.13
N VAL A 233 -2.91 16.97 26.45
CA VAL A 233 -2.88 18.29 27.08
C VAL A 233 -1.48 18.55 27.58
N ASP A 234 -0.88 19.65 27.13
CA ASP A 234 0.37 20.17 27.66
C ASP A 234 0.07 21.43 28.48
N ALA A 235 -0.08 21.24 29.79
CA ALA A 235 -0.39 22.32 30.73
C ALA A 235 0.77 23.32 30.87
N ALA A 236 2.02 22.87 30.67
CA ALA A 236 3.19 23.74 30.77
C ALA A 236 3.30 24.66 29.56
N GLU A 237 2.97 24.14 28.37
CA GLU A 237 2.90 24.94 27.15
C GLU A 237 1.60 25.74 27.03
N GLY A 238 0.55 25.35 27.77
CA GLY A 238 -0.78 25.96 27.64
C GLY A 238 -1.45 25.59 26.31
N ALA A 239 -1.30 24.34 25.87
CA ALA A 239 -1.86 23.88 24.60
C ALA A 239 -2.48 22.49 24.69
N VAL A 240 -3.37 22.19 23.76
CA VAL A 240 -3.77 20.82 23.43
C VAL A 240 -3.30 20.45 22.04
N TYR A 241 -2.93 19.19 21.90
CA TYR A 241 -2.58 18.57 20.63
C TYR A 241 -3.66 17.54 20.31
N VAL A 242 -4.29 17.68 19.15
CA VAL A 242 -5.34 16.76 18.70
C VAL A 242 -4.91 16.06 17.41
N SER A 243 -5.13 14.75 17.37
CA SER A 243 -4.98 13.94 16.16
C SER A 243 -6.08 12.88 16.10
N TRP A 244 -6.45 12.47 14.89
CA TRP A 244 -7.47 11.44 14.71
C TRP A 244 -7.10 10.52 13.56
N ASN A 245 -6.46 9.42 13.91
CA ASN A 245 -5.93 8.49 12.93
C ASN A 245 -7.06 7.87 12.09
N GLY A 246 -6.90 7.90 10.78
CA GLY A 246 -7.91 7.42 9.83
C GLY A 246 -9.08 8.38 9.57
N ALA A 247 -9.25 9.48 10.32
CA ALA A 247 -10.31 10.45 10.04
C ALA A 247 -9.90 11.38 8.89
N THR A 248 -10.53 11.18 7.73
CA THR A 248 -10.13 11.86 6.47
C THR A 248 -10.89 13.15 6.17
N HIS A 249 -12.03 13.39 6.82
CA HIS A 249 -12.93 14.50 6.51
C HIS A 249 -12.98 15.60 7.57
N VAL A 250 -12.08 15.56 8.56
CA VAL A 250 -11.96 16.65 9.54
C VAL A 250 -11.38 17.88 8.85
N ALA A 251 -12.15 18.95 8.79
CA ALA A 251 -11.74 20.25 8.26
C ALA A 251 -11.31 21.21 9.39
N GLU A 252 -12.00 21.16 10.53
CA GLU A 252 -11.76 22.04 11.67
C GLU A 252 -11.81 21.27 12.99
N TRP A 253 -11.08 21.79 13.96
CA TRP A 253 -11.14 21.39 15.35
C TRP A 253 -11.75 22.49 16.19
N VAL A 254 -12.64 22.12 17.10
CA VAL A 254 -13.25 23.03 18.07
C VAL A 254 -12.83 22.60 19.47
N LEU A 255 -12.18 23.49 20.20
CA LEU A 255 -11.86 23.33 21.62
C LEU A 255 -13.05 23.81 22.45
N LEU A 256 -13.62 22.88 23.21
CA LEU A 256 -14.71 23.12 24.14
C LEU A 256 -14.16 23.04 25.56
N THR A 257 -14.69 23.86 26.46
CA THR A 257 -14.28 23.91 27.86
C THR A 257 -15.48 23.94 28.82
N GLY A 258 -15.23 23.65 30.10
CA GLY A 258 -16.19 23.80 31.17
C GLY A 258 -15.57 23.67 32.56
N ALA A 259 -16.24 24.24 33.56
CA ALA A 259 -15.81 24.15 34.96
C ALA A 259 -16.05 22.75 35.59
N SER A 260 -16.86 21.91 34.95
CA SER A 260 -17.17 20.53 35.37
C SER A 260 -16.99 19.57 34.20
N ALA A 261 -16.50 18.36 34.46
CA ALA A 261 -16.35 17.30 33.47
C ALA A 261 -17.67 16.95 32.76
N SER A 262 -18.80 17.11 33.44
CA SER A 262 -20.14 16.85 32.89
C SER A 262 -20.71 17.99 32.02
N ALA A 263 -20.04 19.16 31.97
CA ALA A 263 -20.56 20.37 31.33
C ALA A 263 -19.48 21.10 30.51
N VAL A 264 -18.89 20.40 29.54
CA VAL A 264 -17.83 20.92 28.66
C VAL A 264 -18.42 21.30 27.30
N GLU A 265 -19.02 22.50 27.22
CA GLU A 265 -19.83 22.95 26.06
C GLU A 265 -19.41 24.32 25.52
N LYS A 266 -18.64 25.11 26.28
CA LYS A 266 -18.24 26.45 25.88
C LYS A 266 -17.12 26.39 24.85
N GLU A 267 -17.37 26.85 23.62
CA GLU A 267 -16.33 27.02 22.61
C GLU A 267 -15.36 28.13 23.00
N VAL A 268 -14.07 27.83 23.02
CA VAL A 268 -12.99 28.81 23.30
C VAL A 268 -12.06 29.00 22.12
N ALA A 269 -11.92 28.00 21.26
CA ALA A 269 -11.12 28.11 20.05
C ALA A 269 -11.67 27.23 18.92
N ARG A 270 -11.46 27.70 17.69
CA ARG A 270 -11.74 26.96 16.46
C ARG A 270 -10.58 27.13 15.51
N VAL A 271 -9.99 26.03 15.07
CA VAL A 271 -8.81 26.04 14.21
C VAL A 271 -8.96 25.08 13.04
N ARG A 272 -8.41 25.46 11.88
CA ARG A 272 -8.37 24.57 10.71
C ARG A 272 -7.37 23.44 10.96
N LYS A 273 -7.70 22.23 10.51
CA LYS A 273 -6.76 21.11 10.51
C LYS A 273 -5.64 21.40 9.51
N SER A 274 -4.39 21.44 9.98
CA SER A 274 -3.22 21.80 9.18
C SER A 274 -2.29 20.62 8.85
N GLY A 275 -2.49 19.47 9.50
CA GLY A 275 -1.62 18.29 9.35
C GLY A 275 -2.22 17.05 10.00
N PHE A 276 -1.38 16.05 10.33
CA PHE A 276 -1.81 14.89 11.10
C PHE A 276 -2.25 15.27 12.51
N GLU A 277 -1.43 16.07 13.19
CA GLU A 277 -1.69 16.66 14.49
C GLU A 277 -1.92 18.16 14.36
N THR A 278 -2.78 18.72 15.21
CA THR A 278 -3.04 20.16 15.26
C THR A 278 -2.93 20.66 16.69
N LYS A 279 -2.15 21.71 16.89
CA LYS A 279 -2.02 22.43 18.16
C LYS A 279 -3.14 23.45 18.31
N ILE A 280 -3.74 23.53 19.49
CA ILE A 280 -4.76 24.52 19.87
C ILE A 280 -4.35 25.14 21.21
N ASP A 281 -4.43 26.46 21.31
CA ASP A 281 -4.14 27.21 22.55
C ASP A 281 -5.23 26.96 23.60
N LEU A 282 -4.84 26.77 24.86
CA LEU A 282 -5.74 26.60 26.01
C LEU A 282 -6.19 27.93 26.64
N ALA A 283 -5.70 29.07 26.19
CA ALA A 283 -6.06 30.38 26.72
C ALA A 283 -7.58 30.56 26.83
N GLY A 284 -8.05 30.91 28.03
CA GLY A 284 -9.48 31.10 28.32
C GLY A 284 -10.28 29.82 28.59
N SER A 285 -9.61 28.67 28.65
CA SER A 285 -10.21 27.41 29.09
C SER A 285 -10.43 27.37 30.60
N ASP A 286 -11.50 26.70 31.02
CA ASP A 286 -11.79 26.31 32.39
C ASP A 286 -11.02 25.03 32.78
N ALA A 287 -11.42 24.36 33.86
CA ALA A 287 -10.73 23.18 34.39
C ALA A 287 -10.74 21.95 33.46
N PHE A 288 -11.74 21.83 32.59
CA PHE A 288 -11.92 20.68 31.71
C PHE A 288 -12.02 21.10 30.26
N VAL A 289 -11.49 20.26 29.36
CA VAL A 289 -11.55 20.47 27.91
C VAL A 289 -11.89 19.19 27.15
N LYS A 290 -12.51 19.35 25.98
CA LYS A 290 -12.63 18.30 24.96
C LYS A 290 -12.52 18.94 23.58
N VAL A 291 -12.15 18.14 22.58
CA VAL A 291 -11.99 18.61 21.20
C VAL A 291 -12.98 17.90 20.29
N ALA A 292 -13.72 18.68 19.49
CA ALA A 292 -14.62 18.17 18.47
C ALA A 292 -13.99 18.31 17.07
N GLY A 293 -14.05 17.25 16.27
CA GLY A 293 -13.68 17.29 14.86
C GLY A 293 -14.91 17.59 14.00
N LEU A 294 -14.83 18.61 13.15
CA LEU A 294 -15.91 19.02 12.27
C LEU A 294 -15.59 18.75 10.80
N ALA A 295 -16.60 18.41 10.02
CA ALA A 295 -16.54 18.39 8.56
C ALA A 295 -16.59 19.81 7.98
N SER A 296 -16.28 19.95 6.69
CA SER A 296 -16.27 21.24 5.97
C SER A 296 -17.62 21.96 5.95
N ASN A 297 -18.72 21.25 6.15
CA ASN A 297 -20.07 21.82 6.26
C ASN A 297 -20.48 22.15 7.71
N GLY A 298 -19.58 22.02 8.68
CA GLY A 298 -19.82 22.28 10.10
C GLY A 298 -20.40 21.10 10.88
N THR A 299 -20.64 19.95 10.25
CA THR A 299 -21.16 18.76 10.96
C THR A 299 -20.11 18.19 11.91
N THR A 300 -20.49 17.94 13.16
CA THR A 300 -19.62 17.21 14.11
C THR A 300 -19.44 15.76 13.69
N LEU A 301 -18.20 15.37 13.43
CA LEU A 301 -17.83 14.00 13.07
C LEU A 301 -17.58 13.15 14.32
N GLY A 302 -17.06 13.75 15.38
CA GLY A 302 -16.79 13.08 16.65
C GLY A 302 -16.17 14.03 17.66
N THR A 303 -16.14 13.59 18.91
CA THR A 303 -15.60 14.34 20.05
C THR A 303 -14.64 13.46 20.84
N SER A 304 -13.54 14.04 21.32
CA SER A 304 -12.62 13.36 22.22
C SER A 304 -13.28 13.03 23.56
N ALA A 305 -12.56 12.30 24.41
CA ALA A 305 -12.84 12.29 25.84
C ALA A 305 -12.72 13.70 26.45
N VAL A 306 -13.14 13.85 27.71
CA VAL A 306 -12.92 15.06 28.50
C VAL A 306 -11.60 14.92 29.25
N TYR A 307 -10.79 15.98 29.27
CA TYR A 307 -9.48 16.01 29.89
C TYR A 307 -9.40 17.12 30.93
N ASN A 308 -8.71 16.84 32.04
CA ASN A 308 -8.30 17.85 33.01
C ASN A 308 -7.21 18.74 32.41
N VAL A 309 -7.40 20.05 32.45
CA VAL A 309 -6.41 21.01 31.92
C VAL A 309 -5.11 20.99 32.73
N SER A 310 -5.18 20.70 34.04
CA SER A 310 -4.02 20.76 34.94
C SER A 310 -3.00 19.65 34.72
N ASP A 311 -3.44 18.45 34.33
CA ASP A 311 -2.58 17.26 34.27
C ASP A 311 -2.80 16.37 33.03
N GLY A 312 -3.76 16.71 32.17
CA GLY A 312 -4.08 15.95 30.96
C GLY A 312 -4.70 14.59 31.20
N SER A 313 -5.10 14.25 32.43
CA SER A 313 -5.82 13.02 32.72
C SER A 313 -7.23 13.05 32.13
N VAL A 314 -7.72 11.88 31.71
CA VAL A 314 -9.11 11.72 31.25
C VAL A 314 -10.04 11.83 32.46
N ALA A 315 -11.04 12.70 32.36
CA ALA A 315 -12.09 12.83 33.35
C ALA A 315 -13.23 11.83 33.08
N HIS A 316 -13.74 11.19 34.14
CA HIS A 316 -14.84 10.23 34.10
C HIS A 316 -16.14 10.83 34.64
#